data_AF-A0A348W7Z1-F1
#
_entry.id   AF-A0A348W7Z1-F1
#
_cell.length_a   1.000
_cell.length_b   1.000
_cell.length_c   1.000
_cell.angle_alpha   90.00
_cell.angle_beta   90.00
_cell.angle_gamma   90.00
#
_symmetry.space_group_name_H-M   'P 1'
#
loop_
_entity.id
_entity.type
_entity.pdbx_description
1 polymer ?
#
loop_
_entity_poly.entity_id
_entity_poly.type
_entity_poly.pdbx_seq_one_letter_code
_entity_poly.pdbx_strand_id
1 'polypeptide(L)'
;EFIDTDRAQALGLINRAVPADDLLPAAMDMAETIAAKLGAAVRIGKEAFYNQLEMGLDAAYAYTGQVMVENMLRSDTAEGISAFIEKRTPDWDQ
;
A
#
# COMPACT_ATOMS: atom_id res chain seq x y z
N GLU A 1 19.88 -0.58 -24.49
CA GLU A 1 20.87 -1.12 -23.54
C GLU A 1 20.16 -1.61 -22.29
N PHE A 2 20.73 -2.60 -21.60
CA PHE A 2 20.29 -2.99 -20.26
C PHE A 2 20.80 -1.99 -19.22
N ILE A 3 20.08 -1.84 -18.11
CA ILE A 3 20.52 -1.04 -16.96
C ILE A 3 21.01 -1.96 -15.85
N ASP A 4 22.02 -1.51 -15.11
CA ASP A 4 22.49 -2.22 -13.92
C ASP A 4 21.51 -2.11 -12.74
N THR A 5 21.66 -3.00 -11.77
CA THR A 5 20.76 -3.12 -10.62
C THR A 5 20.74 -1.87 -9.74
N ASP A 6 21.90 -1.28 -9.45
CA ASP A 6 22.01 -0.11 -8.59
C ASP A 6 21.32 1.10 -9.25
N ARG A 7 21.50 1.25 -10.56
CA ARG A 7 20.83 2.27 -11.36
C ARG A 7 19.33 2.04 -11.44
N ALA A 8 18.88 0.79 -11.63
CA ALA A 8 17.46 0.45 -11.62
C ALA A 8 16.78 0.82 -10.29
N GLN A 9 17.46 0.56 -9.17
CA GLN A 9 16.96 0.94 -7.84
C GLN A 9 16.96 2.46 -7.65
N ALA A 10 18.03 3.16 -8.03
CA ALA A 10 18.13 4.61 -7.91
C ALA A 10 17.07 5.37 -8.74
N LEU A 11 16.66 4.79 -9.88
CA LEU A 11 15.60 5.31 -10.74
C LEU A 11 14.18 4.95 -10.27
N GLY A 12 14.04 4.09 -9.25
CA GLY A 12 12.74 3.63 -8.76
C GLY A 12 12.08 2.56 -9.63
N LEU A 13 12.80 1.95 -10.57
CA LEU A 13 12.27 0.83 -11.37
C LEU A 13 12.07 -0.43 -10.53
N ILE A 14 12.95 -0.65 -9.55
CA ILE A 14 12.82 -1.70 -8.55
C ILE A 14 12.86 -1.09 -7.15
N ASN A 15 12.12 -1.68 -6.21
CA ASN A 15 12.06 -1.17 -4.84
C ASN A 15 13.28 -1.55 -4.00
N ARG A 16 13.87 -2.73 -4.24
CA ARG A 16 14.97 -3.28 -3.43
C ARG A 16 15.76 -4.30 -4.24
N ALA A 17 17.09 -4.22 -4.17
CA ALA A 17 18.01 -5.26 -4.64
C ALA A 17 18.55 -6.07 -3.45
N VAL A 18 18.65 -7.39 -3.62
CA VAL A 18 19.20 -8.33 -2.63
C VAL A 18 20.03 -9.40 -3.35
N PRO A 19 20.93 -10.13 -2.64
CA PRO A 19 21.56 -11.33 -3.19
C PRO A 19 20.53 -12.31 -3.73
N ALA A 20 20.89 -13.07 -4.77
CA ALA A 20 19.95 -13.98 -5.44
C ALA A 20 19.34 -15.02 -4.48
N ASP A 21 20.13 -15.52 -3.54
CA ASP A 21 19.68 -16.51 -2.54
C ASP A 21 18.66 -15.93 -1.54
N ASP A 22 18.63 -14.60 -1.39
CA ASP A 22 17.73 -13.89 -0.47
C ASP A 22 16.48 -13.32 -1.17
N LEU A 23 16.35 -13.48 -2.49
CA LEU A 23 15.26 -12.88 -3.28
C LEU A 23 13.88 -13.29 -2.76
N LEU A 24 13.65 -14.59 -2.61
CA LEU A 24 12.35 -15.11 -2.16
C LEU A 24 12.07 -14.72 -0.70
N PRO A 25 12.99 -14.91 0.27
CA PRO A 25 12.79 -14.41 1.63
C PRO A 25 12.44 -12.92 1.68
N ALA A 26 13.17 -12.06 0.97
CA ALA A 26 12.93 -10.61 0.97
C ALA A 26 11.59 -10.23 0.31
N ALA A 27 11.18 -10.94 -0.74
CA ALA A 27 9.88 -10.73 -1.38
C ALA A 27 8.72 -11.17 -0.47
N MET A 28 8.88 -12.30 0.23
CA MET A 28 7.88 -12.80 1.18
C MET A 28 7.72 -11.88 2.39
N ASP A 29 8.82 -11.37 2.96
CA ASP A 29 8.79 -10.37 4.04
C ASP A 29 7.97 -9.12 3.66
N MET A 30 8.15 -8.63 2.42
CA MET A 30 7.35 -7.53 1.90
C MET A 30 5.87 -7.92 1.74
N ALA A 31 5.59 -9.12 1.22
CA ALA A 31 4.24 -9.60 1.02
C ALA A 31 3.49 -9.78 2.36
N GLU A 32 4.15 -10.34 3.38
CA GLU A 32 3.63 -10.51 4.73
C GLU A 32 3.34 -9.16 5.39
N THR A 33 4.22 -8.18 5.22
CA THR A 33 4.00 -6.81 5.70
C THR A 33 2.73 -6.19 5.11
N ILE A 34 2.46 -6.43 3.82
CA ILE A 34 1.25 -5.94 3.14
C ILE A 34 0.02 -6.74 3.58
N ALA A 35 0.13 -8.06 3.69
CA ALA A 35 -0.95 -8.96 4.09
C ALA A 35 -1.38 -8.75 5.56
N ALA A 36 -0.49 -8.26 6.42
CA ALA A 36 -0.79 -7.85 7.78
C ALA A 36 -1.61 -6.55 7.89
N LYS A 37 -1.99 -5.92 6.77
CA LYS A 37 -2.88 -4.75 6.72
C LYS A 37 -4.29 -5.18 6.31
N LEU A 38 -5.25 -4.25 6.44
CA LEU A 38 -6.61 -4.47 5.96
C LEU A 38 -6.59 -4.53 4.43
N GLY A 39 -6.84 -5.70 3.87
CA GLY A 39 -6.77 -5.95 2.43
C GLY A 39 -7.66 -5.02 1.61
N ALA A 40 -8.84 -4.67 2.14
CA ALA A 40 -9.73 -3.70 1.52
C ALA A 40 -9.10 -2.30 1.43
N ALA A 41 -8.48 -1.81 2.51
CA ALA A 41 -7.83 -0.51 2.53
C ALA A 41 -6.62 -0.45 1.59
N VAL A 42 -5.81 -1.51 1.53
CA VAL A 42 -4.69 -1.61 0.58
C VAL A 42 -5.17 -1.54 -0.87
N ARG A 43 -6.24 -2.27 -1.20
CA ARG A 43 -6.85 -2.25 -2.54
C ARG A 43 -7.35 -0.87 -2.91
N ILE A 44 -8.15 -0.25 -2.05
CA ILE A 44 -8.74 1.07 -2.25
C ILE A 44 -7.64 2.12 -2.45
N GLY A 45 -6.63 2.14 -1.57
CA GLY A 45 -5.52 3.09 -1.68
C GLY A 45 -4.70 2.92 -2.95
N LYS A 46 -4.41 1.67 -3.36
CA LYS A 46 -3.67 1.38 -4.59
C LYS A 46 -4.45 1.80 -5.84
N GLU A 47 -5.75 1.50 -5.90
CA GLU A 47 -6.61 1.92 -7.01
C GLU A 47 -6.70 3.46 -7.09
N ALA A 48 -6.94 4.12 -5.96
CA ALA A 48 -7.02 5.58 -5.92
C ALA A 48 -5.70 6.24 -6.31
N PHE A 49 -4.55 5.67 -5.93
CA PHE A 49 -3.24 6.13 -6.35
C PHE A 49 -3.08 6.11 -7.87
N TYR A 50 -3.42 5.02 -8.55
CA TYR A 50 -3.30 4.95 -10.01
C TYR A 50 -4.32 5.85 -10.73
N ASN A 51 -5.54 5.94 -10.22
CA ASN A 51 -6.56 6.79 -10.84
C ASN A 51 -6.21 8.27 -10.72
N GLN A 52 -5.70 8.73 -9.56
CA GLN A 52 -5.36 10.15 -9.37
C GLN A 52 -4.15 10.60 -10.19
N LEU A 53 -3.25 9.68 -10.57
CA LEU A 53 -2.03 10.01 -11.33
C LEU A 53 -2.35 10.64 -12.69
N GLU A 54 -3.50 10.31 -13.27
CA GLU A 54 -3.98 10.85 -14.54
C GLU A 54 -4.78 12.15 -14.38
N MET A 55 -4.93 12.66 -13.15
CA MET A 55 -5.76 13.84 -12.84
C MET A 55 -4.91 15.09 -12.59
N GLY A 56 -5.51 16.27 -12.83
CA GLY A 56 -4.99 17.54 -12.31
C GLY A 56 -5.14 17.63 -10.79
N LEU A 57 -4.29 18.42 -10.13
CA LEU A 57 -4.17 18.48 -8.67
C LEU A 57 -5.51 18.69 -7.94
N ASP A 58 -6.31 19.67 -8.37
CA ASP A 58 -7.58 19.99 -7.71
C ASP A 58 -8.59 18.82 -7.83
N ALA A 59 -8.63 18.16 -8.99
CA ALA A 59 -9.49 17.01 -9.21
C ALA A 59 -9.00 15.78 -8.41
N ALA A 60 -7.68 15.56 -8.35
CA ALA A 60 -7.08 14.51 -7.54
C ALA A 60 -7.42 14.67 -6.06
N TYR A 61 -7.36 15.88 -5.52
CA TYR A 61 -7.78 16.16 -4.13
C TYR A 61 -9.27 15.89 -3.89
N ALA A 62 -10.13 16.34 -4.80
CA ALA A 62 -11.57 16.10 -4.70
C ALA A 62 -11.89 14.59 -4.71
N TYR A 63 -11.29 13.85 -5.65
CA TYR A 63 -11.46 12.41 -5.79
C TYR A 63 -10.93 11.64 -4.58
N THR A 64 -9.67 11.87 -4.19
CA THR A 64 -9.06 11.14 -3.06
C THR A 64 -9.70 11.48 -1.73
N GLY A 65 -10.24 12.70 -1.57
CA GLY A 65 -11.07 13.07 -0.43
C GLY A 65 -12.33 12.22 -0.31
N GLN A 66 -13.04 11.98 -1.43
CA GLN A 66 -14.21 11.09 -1.45
C GLN A 66 -13.84 9.64 -1.13
N VAL A 67 -12.76 9.13 -1.75
CA VAL A 67 -12.25 7.78 -1.46
C VAL A 67 -11.94 7.59 0.03
N MET A 68 -11.31 8.59 0.66
CA MET A 68 -11.01 8.53 2.09
C MET A 68 -12.30 8.47 2.93
N VAL A 69 -13.30 9.30 2.62
CA VAL A 69 -14.60 9.29 3.33
C VAL A 69 -15.26 7.91 3.20
N GLU A 70 -15.31 7.34 2.00
CA GLU A 70 -15.89 6.01 1.78
C GLU A 70 -15.14 4.92 2.54
N ASN A 71 -13.81 4.95 2.53
CA ASN A 71 -13.00 3.99 3.28
C ASN A 71 -13.24 4.09 4.80
N MET A 72 -13.44 5.31 5.31
CA MET A 72 -13.72 5.58 6.72
C MET A 72 -15.08 5.08 7.19
N LEU A 73 -16.05 4.91 6.28
CA LEU A 73 -17.38 4.37 6.61
C LEU A 73 -17.40 2.84 6.77
N ARG A 74 -16.31 2.14 6.44
CA ARG A 74 -16.21 0.68 6.56
C ARG A 74 -15.99 0.25 8.01
N SER A 75 -16.68 -0.80 8.43
CA SER A 75 -16.53 -1.43 9.76
C SER A 75 -15.09 -1.83 10.05
N ASP A 76 -14.42 -2.47 9.09
CA ASP A 76 -13.06 -2.99 9.29
C ASP A 76 -12.03 -1.87 9.41
N THR A 77 -12.28 -0.73 8.74
CA THR A 77 -11.46 0.48 8.90
C THR A 77 -11.61 1.06 10.30
N ALA A 78 -12.85 1.14 10.80
CA ALA A 78 -13.13 1.59 12.16
C ALA A 78 -12.45 0.68 13.19
N GLU A 79 -12.53 -0.64 13.00
CA GLU A 79 -11.84 -1.63 13.83
C GLU A 79 -10.31 -1.46 13.79
N GLY A 80 -9.73 -1.25 12.60
CA GLY A 80 -8.30 -0.98 12.45
C GLY A 80 -7.83 0.26 13.24
N ILE A 81 -8.64 1.31 13.23
CA ILE A 81 -8.35 2.55 13.98
C ILE A 81 -8.48 2.33 15.48
N SER A 82 -9.56 1.68 15.94
CA SER A 82 -9.76 1.34 17.34
C SER A 82 -8.62 0.47 17.88
N ALA A 83 -8.26 -0.59 17.15
CA ALA A 83 -7.17 -1.48 17.51
C ALA A 83 -5.83 -0.75 17.63
N PHE A 84 -5.53 0.19 16.73
CA PHE A 84 -4.34 1.02 16.81
C PHE A 84 -4.33 1.91 18.06
N ILE A 85 -5.43 2.59 18.35
CA ILE A 85 -5.58 3.45 19.53
C ILE A 85 -5.44 2.63 20.82
N GLU A 86 -6.01 1.43 20.83
CA GLU A 86 -5.99 0.49 21.96
C GLU A 86 -4.71 -0.35 22.06
N LYS A 87 -3.78 -0.22 21.09
CA LYS A 87 -2.52 -0.97 21.00
C LYS A 87 -2.70 -2.49 20.98
N ARG A 88 -3.71 -2.97 20.28
CA ARG A 88 -4.00 -4.39 20.05
C ARG A 88 -3.93 -4.72 18.56
N THR A 89 -3.86 -6.01 18.25
CA THR A 89 -4.04 -6.48 16.87
C THR A 89 -5.51 -6.25 16.45
N PRO A 90 -5.77 -5.73 15.24
CA PRO A 90 -7.12 -5.61 14.73
C PRO A 90 -7.72 -6.99 14.41
N ASP A 91 -9.02 -7.12 14.64
CA ASP A 91 -9.79 -8.33 14.32
C ASP A 91 -10.48 -8.14 12.96
N TRP A 92 -9.80 -8.55 11.89
CA TRP A 92 -10.33 -8.47 10.53
C TRP A 92 -10.69 -9.86 10.02
N ASP A 93 -11.94 -10.03 9.61
CA ASP A 93 -12.39 -11.17 8.82
C ASP A 93 -11.98 -10.94 7.35
N GLN A 94 -10.74 -11.29 6.99
CA GLN A 94 -10.19 -11.09 5.64
C GLN A 94 -9.63 -12.36 5.01
#